data_AF-A0AA36J6Q2-F1
#
_entry.id   AF-A0AA36J6Q2-F1
#
_cell.length_a   1.000
_cell.length_b   1.000
_cell.length_c   1.000
_cell.angle_alpha   90.00
_cell.angle_beta   90.00
_cell.angle_gamma   90.00
#
_symmetry.space_group_name_H-M   'P 1'
#
loop_
_entity.id
_entity.type
_entity.pdbx_description
1 polymer ?
#
loop_
_entity_poly.entity_id
_entity_poly.type
_entity_poly.pdbx_seq_one_letter_code
_entity_poly.pdbx_strand_id
1 'polypeptide(L)'
;MMRSLAGSSDPSLRNPGSLGHNRGCKPCNKFKPERPESCKKGDTCTFCHGEHERPKHKGQRGRHALQRRQYLESVESQASSSTIRPELAQIGARIYQEPRLIVERLKRKLRHYEPSSSDWAEKVQFLTQEIRAIGNKAQDARPDSSRVQKARDEQPPPTNNDADLESRLKWYEGCLYLTAKKMLESETPPVEDVERLVDANLRELAGLEKKLDQQIAGSAQEPPRIAWEEPTAEAFIQKHLVQNSWLLPKLLELLSLEVADRLTEKELKEMEAWNHFHDELQRLPEITDPSVRSLFKEAASLEALHLPTS
;
A
#
# COMPACT_ATOMS: atom_id res chain seq x y z
N MET A 1 -19.28 10.95 37.33
CA MET A 1 -20.35 11.94 37.08
C MET A 1 -20.33 12.32 35.61
N MET A 2 -21.22 11.73 34.82
CA MET A 2 -21.39 12.04 33.39
C MET A 2 -22.17 13.36 33.26
N ARG A 3 -21.56 14.37 32.64
CA ARG A 3 -22.28 15.59 32.24
C ARG A 3 -23.11 15.26 31.01
N SER A 4 -24.39 15.05 31.22
CA SER A 4 -25.41 15.05 30.18
C SER A 4 -25.46 16.46 29.57
N LEU A 5 -24.98 16.60 28.33
CA LEU A 5 -25.19 17.82 27.54
C LEU A 5 -26.64 17.77 27.05
N ALA A 6 -27.54 18.38 27.83
CA ALA A 6 -28.88 18.69 27.37
C ALA A 6 -28.75 19.57 26.13
N GLY A 7 -29.22 19.06 24.98
CA GLY A 7 -29.29 19.81 23.74
C GLY A 7 -30.11 21.07 23.97
N SER A 8 -29.50 22.23 23.77
CA SER A 8 -30.21 23.50 23.70
C SER A 8 -31.06 23.48 22.43
N SER A 9 -32.31 23.08 22.58
CA SER A 9 -33.37 23.29 21.59
C SER A 9 -33.76 24.77 21.62
N ASP A 10 -32.85 25.66 21.21
CA ASP A 10 -33.22 27.02 20.90
C ASP A 10 -33.80 27.03 19.47
N PRO A 11 -35.13 27.21 19.29
CA PRO A 11 -35.77 27.18 17.99
C PRO A 11 -35.36 28.36 17.09
N SER A 12 -34.62 29.35 17.62
CA SER A 12 -34.15 30.52 16.87
C SER A 12 -32.87 30.28 16.06
N LEU A 13 -32.13 29.19 16.30
CA LEU A 13 -30.95 28.79 15.52
C LEU A 13 -31.30 27.89 14.32
N ARG A 14 -32.42 28.15 13.66
CA ARG A 14 -32.78 27.49 12.40
C ARG A 14 -32.13 28.24 11.23
N ASN A 15 -30.94 27.80 10.81
CA ASN A 15 -30.36 28.27 9.55
C ASN A 15 -31.22 27.76 8.35
N PRO A 16 -31.69 28.65 7.45
CA PRO A 16 -32.52 28.28 6.29
C PRO A 16 -31.87 27.33 5.29
N GLY A 17 -30.54 27.32 5.17
CA GLY A 17 -29.78 26.56 4.17
C GLY A 17 -29.84 25.04 4.34
N SER A 18 -30.63 24.55 5.29
CA SER A 18 -30.83 23.12 5.58
C SER A 18 -32.31 22.74 5.83
N LEU A 19 -33.26 23.62 5.52
CA LEU A 19 -34.69 23.33 5.68
C LEU A 19 -35.11 22.19 4.73
N GLY A 20 -35.41 21.01 5.30
CA GLY A 20 -36.11 19.93 4.59
C GLY A 20 -35.28 18.72 4.13
N HIS A 21 -34.05 18.51 4.62
CA HIS A 21 -33.28 17.34 4.18
C HIS A 21 -33.57 16.08 5.01
N ASN A 22 -33.87 14.98 4.31
CA ASN A 22 -33.95 13.63 4.86
C ASN A 22 -32.59 13.13 5.39
N ARG A 23 -32.58 12.00 6.13
CA ARG A 23 -31.46 11.35 6.85
C ARG A 23 -30.19 10.96 6.03
N GLY A 24 -29.83 11.71 4.98
CA GLY A 24 -28.65 11.52 4.14
C GLY A 24 -28.02 12.82 3.63
N CYS A 25 -28.23 13.96 4.31
CA CYS A 25 -27.64 15.24 3.90
C CYS A 25 -26.09 15.23 4.03
N LYS A 26 -25.38 15.91 3.11
CA LYS A 26 -23.93 16.12 3.22
C LYS A 26 -23.66 17.37 4.06
N PRO A 27 -22.83 17.28 5.12
CA PRO A 27 -22.54 18.44 5.95
C PRO A 27 -21.68 19.47 5.20
N CYS A 28 -21.88 20.74 5.53
CA CYS A 28 -21.07 21.84 5.03
C CYS A 28 -19.68 21.81 5.68
N ASN A 29 -18.64 21.53 4.89
CA ASN A 29 -17.25 21.47 5.40
C ASN A 29 -16.69 22.83 5.84
N LYS A 30 -17.35 23.93 5.50
CA LYS A 30 -16.96 25.29 5.90
C LYS A 30 -17.68 25.76 7.16
N PHE A 31 -18.74 25.08 7.56
CA PHE A 31 -19.49 25.40 8.78
C PHE A 31 -18.85 24.73 9.99
N LYS A 32 -18.59 25.52 11.04
CA LYS A 32 -18.11 25.12 12.36
C LYS A 32 -19.21 25.46 13.38
N PRO A 33 -19.73 24.48 14.14
CA PRO A 33 -20.78 24.75 15.13
C PRO A 33 -20.39 25.81 16.16
N GLU A 34 -19.11 25.90 16.51
CA GLU A 34 -18.59 26.88 17.47
C GLU A 34 -18.50 28.32 16.90
N ARG A 35 -18.64 28.48 15.57
CA ARG A 35 -18.56 29.75 14.84
C ARG A 35 -19.59 29.77 13.70
N PRO A 36 -20.86 30.11 13.97
CA PRO A 36 -21.94 30.05 12.98
C PRO A 36 -21.64 30.80 11.67
N GLU A 37 -20.87 31.88 11.73
CA GLU A 37 -20.40 32.71 10.62
C GLU A 37 -19.24 32.12 9.80
N SER A 38 -18.72 30.95 10.17
CA SER A 38 -17.62 30.28 9.46
C SER A 38 -17.94 29.91 8.01
N CYS A 39 -19.23 29.71 7.69
CA CYS A 39 -19.68 29.50 6.33
C CYS A 39 -19.95 30.85 5.65
N LYS A 40 -19.07 31.27 4.73
CA LYS A 40 -19.25 32.52 3.96
C LYS A 40 -20.54 32.59 3.13
N LYS A 41 -21.16 31.44 2.84
CA LYS A 41 -22.43 31.37 2.11
C LYS A 41 -23.64 31.60 3.01
N GLY A 42 -23.45 31.58 4.33
CA GLY A 42 -24.51 31.76 5.32
C GLY A 42 -25.73 30.90 4.98
N ASP A 43 -26.87 31.57 4.85
CA ASP A 43 -28.16 30.95 4.60
C ASP A 43 -28.36 30.50 3.13
N THR A 44 -27.50 30.94 2.22
CA THR A 44 -27.49 30.50 0.81
C THR A 44 -26.69 29.21 0.60
N CYS A 45 -26.14 28.63 1.67
CA CYS A 45 -25.38 27.39 1.57
C CYS A 45 -26.32 26.22 1.28
N THR A 46 -26.11 25.52 0.17
CA THR A 46 -26.90 24.34 -0.23
C THR A 46 -26.51 23.06 0.51
N PHE A 47 -25.74 23.16 1.61
CA PHE A 47 -25.20 22.03 2.36
C PHE A 47 -25.66 22.08 3.81
N CYS A 48 -25.82 20.90 4.41
CA CYS A 48 -26.36 20.73 5.76
C CYS A 48 -25.48 21.42 6.82
N HIS A 49 -26.05 22.31 7.64
CA HIS A 49 -25.38 22.92 8.79
C HIS A 49 -25.70 22.21 10.13
N GLY A 50 -26.50 21.14 10.09
CA GLY A 50 -26.84 20.36 11.29
C GLY A 50 -25.68 19.55 11.87
N GLU A 51 -25.79 19.16 13.15
CA GLU A 51 -24.90 18.22 13.82
C GLU A 51 -25.09 16.81 13.24
N HIS A 52 -24.34 16.53 12.19
CA HIS A 52 -24.08 15.17 11.74
C HIS A 52 -22.62 14.86 12.03
N GLU A 53 -22.33 13.63 12.44
CA GLU A 53 -20.95 13.14 12.49
C GLU A 53 -20.33 13.39 11.11
N ARG A 54 -19.35 14.31 11.03
CA ARG A 54 -18.73 14.67 9.76
C ARG A 54 -18.20 13.37 9.15
N PRO A 55 -18.71 12.92 7.98
CA PRO A 55 -18.14 11.78 7.31
C PRO A 55 -16.67 12.10 7.12
N LYS A 56 -15.77 11.28 7.70
CA LYS A 56 -14.32 11.46 7.53
C LYS A 56 -14.07 11.69 6.05
N HIS A 57 -13.54 12.86 5.70
CA HIS A 57 -13.35 13.25 4.31
C HIS A 57 -12.61 12.14 3.56
N LYS A 58 -13.30 11.45 2.64
CA LYS A 58 -12.67 10.47 1.73
C LYS A 58 -11.46 11.07 1.00
N GLY A 59 -11.46 12.39 0.80
CA GLY A 59 -10.38 13.15 0.16
C GLY A 59 -9.08 13.28 0.96
N GLN A 60 -9.00 12.87 2.23
CA GLN A 60 -7.74 12.91 2.98
C GLN A 60 -7.01 11.56 2.94
N ARG A 61 -7.75 10.44 2.97
CA ARG A 61 -7.18 9.08 2.89
C ARG A 61 -6.81 8.62 1.47
N GLY A 62 -7.22 9.37 0.45
CA GLY A 62 -6.94 9.06 -0.95
C GLY A 62 -5.85 9.89 -1.61
N ARG A 63 -5.24 10.89 -0.94
CA ARG A 63 -4.28 11.79 -1.64
C ARG A 63 -3.06 11.05 -2.16
N HIS A 64 -2.51 10.12 -1.38
CA HIS A 64 -1.36 9.33 -1.81
C HIS A 64 -1.71 8.37 -2.95
N ALA A 65 -2.83 7.65 -2.83
CA ALA A 65 -3.33 6.77 -3.88
C ALA A 65 -3.64 7.55 -5.17
N LEU A 66 -4.22 8.75 -5.05
CA LEU A 66 -4.49 9.65 -6.17
C LEU A 66 -3.20 10.18 -6.78
N GLN A 67 -2.22 10.58 -5.98
CA GLN A 67 -0.91 11.03 -6.47
C GLN A 67 -0.18 9.93 -7.22
N ARG A 68 -0.17 8.71 -6.67
CA ARG A 68 0.40 7.55 -7.33
C ARG A 68 -0.35 7.22 -8.62
N ARG A 69 -1.68 7.27 -8.61
CA ARG A 69 -2.50 7.07 -9.81
C ARG A 69 -2.20 8.12 -10.87
N GLN A 70 -2.21 9.40 -10.50
CA GLN A 70 -1.87 10.51 -11.40
C GLN A 70 -0.45 10.37 -11.97
N TYR A 71 0.50 9.90 -11.15
CA TYR A 71 1.83 9.56 -11.63
C TYR A 71 1.77 8.44 -12.67
N LEU A 72 1.14 7.30 -12.37
CA LEU A 72 1.04 6.17 -13.29
C LEU A 72 0.30 6.55 -14.58
N GLU A 73 -0.84 7.22 -14.48
CA GLU A 73 -1.61 7.76 -15.61
C GLU A 73 -0.76 8.74 -16.43
N SER A 74 0.05 9.59 -15.78
CA SER A 74 0.95 10.49 -16.47
C SER A 74 2.12 9.78 -17.14
N VAL A 75 2.62 8.69 -16.58
CA VAL A 75 3.66 7.87 -17.22
C VAL A 75 3.06 7.14 -18.43
N GLU A 76 1.87 6.55 -18.28
CA GLU A 76 1.18 5.78 -19.31
C GLU A 76 0.70 6.65 -20.48
N SER A 77 0.02 7.76 -20.19
CA SER A 77 -0.52 8.66 -21.22
C SER A 77 0.59 9.42 -21.96
N GLN A 78 1.79 9.49 -21.39
CA GLN A 78 2.89 10.31 -21.91
C GLN A 78 4.08 9.51 -22.42
N ALA A 79 4.04 8.18 -22.33
CA ALA A 79 4.78 7.34 -23.28
C ALA A 79 4.48 7.76 -24.75
N SER A 80 3.36 8.46 -24.97
CA SER A 80 2.94 9.04 -26.25
C SER A 80 3.18 10.57 -26.39
N SER A 81 3.59 11.29 -25.34
CA SER A 81 3.66 12.78 -25.33
C SER A 81 4.92 13.29 -24.62
N SER A 82 5.71 14.13 -25.29
CA SER A 82 7.03 14.64 -24.86
C SER A 82 7.03 15.63 -23.68
N THR A 83 6.08 15.54 -22.75
CA THR A 83 5.76 16.63 -21.81
C THR A 83 6.27 16.39 -20.38
N ILE A 84 6.48 15.15 -19.93
CA ILE A 84 7.15 14.88 -18.64
C ILE A 84 8.66 14.77 -18.83
N ARG A 85 9.36 15.42 -17.90
CA ARG A 85 10.80 15.26 -17.68
C ARG A 85 11.11 13.79 -17.39
N PRO A 86 11.81 13.05 -18.28
CA PRO A 86 12.06 11.61 -18.12
C PRO A 86 12.75 11.28 -16.78
N GLU A 87 13.48 12.25 -16.22
CA GLU A 87 14.17 12.14 -14.94
C GLU A 87 13.18 11.96 -13.77
N LEU A 88 12.04 12.67 -13.79
CA LEU A 88 11.02 12.53 -12.74
C LEU A 88 10.36 11.14 -12.77
N ALA A 89 10.18 10.55 -13.97
CA ALA A 89 9.63 9.21 -14.10
C ALA A 89 10.59 8.16 -13.53
N GLN A 90 11.88 8.25 -13.84
CA GLN A 90 12.89 7.33 -13.30
C GLN A 90 13.00 7.45 -11.77
N ILE A 91 13.08 8.68 -11.25
CA ILE A 91 13.12 8.94 -9.81
C ILE A 91 11.83 8.43 -9.13
N GLY A 92 10.67 8.70 -9.73
CA GLY A 92 9.37 8.26 -9.21
C GLY A 92 9.26 6.73 -9.10
N ALA A 93 9.73 5.99 -10.10
CA ALA A 93 9.74 4.53 -10.08
C ALA A 93 10.55 4.00 -8.89
N ARG A 94 11.75 4.53 -8.67
CA ARG A 94 12.62 4.16 -7.53
C ARG A 94 11.96 4.45 -6.19
N ILE A 95 11.38 5.64 -6.01
CA ILE A 95 10.70 6.06 -4.78
C ILE A 95 9.53 5.13 -4.43
N TYR A 96 8.81 4.58 -5.42
CA TYR A 96 7.67 3.68 -5.15
C TYR A 96 8.04 2.20 -5.09
N GLN A 97 9.20 1.78 -5.60
CA GLN A 97 9.61 0.38 -5.62
C GLN A 97 10.57 0.04 -4.48
N GLU A 98 11.68 0.78 -4.35
CA GLU A 98 12.76 0.43 -3.41
C GLU A 98 12.32 0.42 -1.94
N PRO A 99 11.55 1.42 -1.44
CA PRO A 99 11.09 1.42 -0.04
C PRO A 99 10.26 0.20 0.33
N ARG A 100 9.46 -0.33 -0.60
CA ARG A 100 8.64 -1.52 -0.37
C ARG A 100 9.48 -2.76 -0.25
N LEU A 101 10.47 -2.93 -1.13
CA LEU A 101 11.40 -4.04 -1.05
C LEU A 101 12.19 -4.02 0.27
N ILE A 102 12.55 -2.82 0.74
CA ILE A 102 13.20 -2.65 2.05
C ILE A 102 12.25 -3.03 3.19
N VAL A 103 11.01 -2.51 3.20
CA VAL A 103 10.04 -2.82 4.26
C VAL A 103 9.65 -4.30 4.26
N GLU A 104 9.52 -4.95 3.11
CA GLU A 104 9.29 -6.41 3.04
C GLU A 104 10.45 -7.22 3.64
N ARG A 105 11.71 -6.78 3.48
CA ARG A 105 12.85 -7.38 4.19
C ARG A 105 12.74 -7.19 5.70
N LEU A 106 12.41 -5.99 6.15
CA LEU A 106 12.21 -5.69 7.57
C LEU A 106 11.08 -6.54 8.16
N LYS A 107 9.95 -6.65 7.47
CA LYS A 107 8.82 -7.50 7.87
C LYS A 107 9.21 -8.96 7.98
N ARG A 108 9.98 -9.49 7.03
CA ARG A 108 10.50 -10.86 7.12
C ARG A 108 11.29 -11.09 8.41
N LYS A 109 12.14 -10.15 8.81
CA LYS A 109 12.86 -10.22 10.09
C LYS A 109 11.94 -10.16 11.31
N LEU A 110 10.87 -9.37 11.23
CA LEU A 110 9.88 -9.28 12.31
C LEU A 110 9.03 -10.55 12.46
N ARG A 111 8.94 -11.43 11.45
CA ARG A 111 8.17 -12.69 11.54
C ARG A 111 8.69 -13.66 12.59
N HIS A 112 9.93 -13.48 13.05
CA HIS A 112 10.50 -14.28 14.14
C HIS A 112 9.91 -13.92 15.51
N TYR A 113 9.16 -12.82 15.61
CA TYR A 113 8.52 -12.37 16.84
C TYR A 113 7.02 -12.61 16.76
N GLU A 114 6.41 -12.97 17.89
CA GLU A 114 4.97 -13.10 17.98
C GLU A 114 4.31 -11.72 17.83
N PRO A 115 3.34 -11.51 16.92
CA PRO A 115 2.72 -10.20 16.70
C PRO A 115 2.03 -9.59 17.93
N SER A 116 1.70 -10.40 18.92
CA SER A 116 1.11 -9.98 20.21
C SER A 116 2.16 -9.58 21.25
N SER A 117 3.45 -9.88 21.02
CA SER A 117 4.52 -9.66 21.98
C SER A 117 4.91 -8.18 22.11
N SER A 118 5.37 -7.80 23.30
CA SER A 118 5.92 -6.45 23.55
C SER A 118 7.12 -6.19 22.63
N ASP A 119 8.01 -7.16 22.46
CA ASP A 119 9.20 -7.04 21.61
C ASP A 119 8.84 -6.72 20.15
N TRP A 120 7.82 -7.39 19.60
CA TRP A 120 7.35 -7.10 18.25
C TRP A 120 6.80 -5.67 18.16
N ALA A 121 5.96 -5.28 19.12
CA ALA A 121 5.37 -3.94 19.17
C ALA A 121 6.45 -2.85 19.27
N GLU A 122 7.47 -3.04 20.12
CA GLU A 122 8.61 -2.14 20.27
C GLU A 122 9.42 -2.02 18.99
N LYS A 123 9.70 -3.13 18.30
CA LYS A 123 10.45 -3.10 17.02
C LYS A 123 9.64 -2.45 15.90
N VAL A 124 8.33 -2.70 15.82
CA VAL A 124 7.45 -2.00 14.87
C VAL A 124 7.39 -0.50 15.17
N GLN A 125 7.28 -0.12 16.44
CA GLN A 125 7.30 1.28 16.86
C GLN A 125 8.62 1.95 16.51
N PHE A 126 9.75 1.29 16.78
CA PHE A 126 11.08 1.74 16.39
C PHE A 126 11.17 2.01 14.88
N LEU A 127 10.83 1.02 14.04
CA LEU A 127 10.86 1.19 12.59
C LEU A 127 9.94 2.31 12.11
N THR A 128 8.74 2.42 12.70
CA THR A 128 7.79 3.48 12.37
C THR A 128 8.33 4.87 12.70
N GLN A 129 9.03 5.02 13.83
CA GLN A 129 9.68 6.26 14.23
C GLN A 129 10.85 6.62 13.33
N GLU A 130 11.69 5.63 12.98
CA GLU A 130 12.82 5.83 12.07
C GLU A 130 12.36 6.23 10.66
N ILE A 131 11.36 5.54 10.09
CA ILE A 131 10.77 5.92 8.79
C ILE A 131 10.18 7.33 8.87
N ARG A 132 9.55 7.69 9.99
CA ARG A 132 9.04 9.05 10.21
C ARG A 132 10.18 10.08 10.21
N ALA A 133 11.29 9.79 10.88
CA ALA A 133 12.44 10.67 10.95
C ALA A 133 13.07 10.89 9.56
N ILE A 134 13.23 9.81 8.77
CA ILE A 134 13.74 9.90 7.39
C ILE A 134 12.78 10.72 6.52
N GLY A 135 11.48 10.41 6.55
CA GLY A 135 10.50 11.18 5.78
C GLY A 135 10.40 12.65 6.20
N ASN A 136 10.65 12.95 7.46
CA ASN A 136 10.76 14.32 7.95
C ASN A 136 11.95 15.04 7.32
N LYS A 137 13.13 14.42 7.21
CA LYS A 137 14.30 14.99 6.51
C LYS A 137 13.99 15.28 5.05
N ALA A 138 13.35 14.34 4.35
CA ALA A 138 12.89 14.57 2.97
C ALA A 138 11.94 15.78 2.90
N GLN A 139 10.95 15.85 3.79
CA GLN A 139 10.01 16.97 3.83
C GLN A 139 10.67 18.31 4.15
N ASP A 140 11.70 18.35 4.99
CA ASP A 140 12.45 19.57 5.33
C ASP A 140 13.29 20.07 4.16
N ALA A 141 13.81 19.15 3.33
CA ALA A 141 14.54 19.46 2.10
C ALA A 141 13.66 20.04 0.99
N ARG A 142 12.33 20.02 1.16
CA ARG A 142 11.39 20.49 0.15
C ARG A 142 11.42 22.04 0.04
N PRO A 143 11.45 22.63 -1.17
CA PRO A 143 11.52 24.08 -1.35
C PRO A 143 10.40 24.89 -0.67
N ASP A 144 9.19 24.32 -0.51
CA ASP A 144 8.06 24.94 0.19
C ASP A 144 7.80 24.35 1.60
N SER A 145 8.81 23.82 2.27
CA SER A 145 8.71 23.15 3.58
C SER A 145 8.05 24.01 4.67
N SER A 146 8.34 25.31 4.69
CA SER A 146 7.75 26.28 5.62
C SER A 146 6.22 26.32 5.58
N ARG A 147 5.59 26.01 4.43
CA ARG A 147 4.13 25.94 4.30
C ARG A 147 3.55 24.66 4.89
N VAL A 148 4.31 23.57 4.91
CA VAL A 148 3.84 22.22 5.28
C VAL A 148 4.00 21.95 6.78
N GLN A 149 4.79 22.75 7.49
CA GLN A 149 5.21 22.52 8.87
C GLN A 149 4.07 22.44 9.89
N LYS A 150 2.93 23.12 9.64
CA LYS A 150 1.77 23.15 10.54
C LYS A 150 1.07 21.80 10.75
N ALA A 151 1.37 20.77 9.96
CA ALA A 151 0.73 19.45 10.07
C ALA A 151 1.55 18.43 10.89
N ARG A 152 2.75 18.79 11.38
CA ARG A 152 3.66 17.84 12.06
C ARG A 152 3.23 17.47 13.48
N ASP A 153 2.60 18.38 14.20
CA ASP A 153 2.42 18.28 15.65
C ASP A 153 1.16 17.49 16.06
N GLU A 154 0.24 17.24 15.12
CA GLU A 154 -1.08 16.66 15.43
C GLU A 154 -1.21 15.17 15.12
N GLN A 155 -0.14 14.46 14.77
CA GLN A 155 -0.28 13.04 14.46
C GLN A 155 -0.43 12.18 15.72
N PRO A 156 -1.48 11.34 15.78
CA PRO A 156 -1.68 10.45 16.91
C PRO A 156 -0.50 9.48 17.05
N PRO A 157 -0.23 9.00 18.27
CA PRO A 157 0.78 7.98 18.50
C PRO A 157 0.48 6.74 17.64
N PRO A 158 1.51 6.00 17.20
CA PRO A 158 1.31 4.75 16.47
C PRO A 158 0.50 3.76 17.32
N THR A 159 -0.36 2.98 16.67
CA THR A 159 -1.18 1.93 17.29
C THR A 159 -0.45 0.58 17.40
N ASN A 160 0.88 0.58 17.24
CA ASN A 160 1.77 -0.58 17.32
C ASN A 160 1.31 -1.78 16.48
N ASN A 161 0.82 -1.58 15.26
CA ASN A 161 0.43 -2.67 14.37
C ASN A 161 1.14 -2.63 13.00
N ASP A 162 1.10 -3.72 12.24
CA ASP A 162 1.73 -3.80 10.91
C ASP A 162 1.10 -2.78 9.93
N ALA A 163 -0.18 -2.47 10.12
CA ALA A 163 -0.87 -1.47 9.33
C ALA A 163 -0.28 -0.06 9.53
N ASP A 164 0.33 0.23 10.68
CA ASP A 164 1.03 1.48 10.94
C ASP A 164 2.32 1.57 10.15
N LEU A 165 3.08 0.46 10.05
CA LEU A 165 4.31 0.41 9.25
C LEU A 165 4.01 0.68 7.78
N GLU A 166 3.00 0.03 7.22
CA GLU A 166 2.52 0.27 5.84
C GLU A 166 2.01 1.69 5.62
N SER A 167 1.22 2.20 6.57
CA SER A 167 0.69 3.56 6.50
C SER A 167 1.82 4.59 6.55
N ARG A 168 2.86 4.31 7.36
CA ARG A 168 4.03 5.17 7.49
C ARG A 168 4.92 5.12 6.26
N LEU A 169 5.09 3.95 5.67
CA LEU A 169 5.79 3.77 4.40
C LEU A 169 5.13 4.59 3.29
N LYS A 170 3.80 4.49 3.13
CA LYS A 170 3.05 5.28 2.13
C LYS A 170 3.23 6.78 2.36
N TRP A 171 3.17 7.23 3.62
CA TRP A 171 3.44 8.62 3.95
C TRP A 171 4.85 9.04 3.52
N TYR A 172 5.86 8.23 3.84
CA TYR A 172 7.26 8.46 3.43
C TYR A 172 7.42 8.53 1.91
N GLU A 173 6.87 7.56 1.16
CA GLU A 173 6.87 7.53 -0.31
C GLU A 173 6.28 8.84 -0.88
N GLY A 174 5.15 9.30 -0.32
CA GLY A 174 4.51 10.54 -0.70
C GLY A 174 5.35 11.78 -0.41
N CYS A 175 5.96 11.84 0.77
CA CYS A 175 6.84 12.93 1.17
C CYS A 175 8.06 13.04 0.24
N LEU A 176 8.74 11.93 -0.02
CA LEU A 176 9.93 11.92 -0.87
C LEU A 176 9.59 12.25 -2.32
N TYR A 177 8.51 11.67 -2.87
CA TYR A 177 8.06 11.98 -4.23
C TYR A 177 7.69 13.45 -4.41
N LEU A 178 6.91 14.03 -3.49
CA LEU A 178 6.53 15.43 -3.57
C LEU A 178 7.72 16.38 -3.41
N THR A 179 8.71 15.98 -2.64
CA THR A 179 9.97 16.72 -2.47
C THR A 179 10.74 16.74 -3.79
N ALA A 180 11.00 15.55 -4.37
CA ALA A 180 11.68 15.43 -5.66
C ALA A 180 10.95 16.18 -6.77
N LYS A 181 9.63 16.01 -6.88
CA LYS A 181 8.79 16.73 -7.84
C LYS A 181 8.92 18.24 -7.68
N LYS A 182 8.84 18.76 -6.44
CA LYS A 182 8.92 20.20 -6.20
C LYS A 182 10.30 20.79 -6.48
N MET A 183 11.36 20.04 -6.20
CA MET A 183 12.73 20.44 -6.55
C MET A 183 12.94 20.50 -8.07
N LEU A 184 12.39 19.53 -8.81
CA LEU A 184 12.48 19.53 -10.28
C LEU A 184 11.60 20.60 -10.93
N GLU A 185 10.46 20.94 -10.32
CA GLU A 185 9.57 22.02 -10.76
C GLU A 185 10.12 23.42 -10.44
N SER A 186 10.98 23.56 -9.43
CA SER A 186 11.52 24.86 -9.03
C SER A 186 12.76 25.29 -9.84
N GLU A 187 13.20 24.46 -10.79
CA GLU A 187 14.36 24.68 -11.69
C GLU A 187 15.65 25.13 -10.99
N THR A 188 15.75 24.91 -9.68
CA THR A 188 16.78 25.49 -8.81
C THR A 188 17.91 24.50 -8.56
N PRO A 189 17.64 23.28 -8.04
CA PRO A 189 18.66 22.24 -7.99
C PRO A 189 18.78 21.54 -9.36
N PRO A 190 20.00 21.23 -9.81
CA PRO A 190 20.24 20.24 -10.87
C PRO A 190 19.57 18.90 -10.54
N VAL A 191 19.29 18.10 -11.58
CA VAL A 191 18.65 16.78 -11.41
C VAL A 191 19.49 15.89 -10.49
N GLU A 192 20.81 15.97 -10.60
CA GLU A 192 21.79 15.20 -9.85
C GLU A 192 21.69 15.46 -8.34
N ASP A 193 21.29 16.67 -7.94
CA ASP A 193 21.07 17.01 -6.54
C ASP A 193 19.77 16.39 -6.01
N VAL A 194 18.74 16.30 -6.86
CA VAL A 194 17.49 15.60 -6.54
C VAL A 194 17.74 14.10 -6.40
N GLU A 195 18.50 13.50 -7.33
CA GLU A 195 18.91 12.10 -7.26
C GLU A 195 19.72 11.81 -5.99
N ARG A 196 20.70 12.67 -5.68
CA ARG A 196 21.52 12.52 -4.46
C ARG A 196 20.66 12.56 -3.19
N LEU A 197 19.64 13.42 -3.15
CA LEU A 197 18.68 13.47 -2.04
C LEU A 197 17.90 12.15 -1.93
N VAL A 198 17.37 11.65 -3.05
CA VAL A 198 16.61 10.40 -3.10
C VAL A 198 17.48 9.23 -2.68
N ASP A 199 18.70 9.13 -3.20
CA ASP A 199 19.69 8.11 -2.85
C ASP A 199 20.08 8.16 -1.38
N ALA A 200 20.25 9.35 -0.80
CA ALA A 200 20.54 9.50 0.62
C ALA A 200 19.38 8.96 1.48
N ASN A 201 18.14 9.31 1.15
CA ASN A 201 16.95 8.83 1.87
C ASN A 201 16.75 7.31 1.73
N LEU A 202 16.91 6.77 0.53
CA LEU A 202 16.79 5.33 0.27
C LEU A 202 17.90 4.52 0.94
N ARG A 203 19.15 5.02 0.96
CA ARG A 203 20.24 4.39 1.73
C ARG A 203 19.98 4.44 3.23
N GLU A 204 19.47 5.55 3.76
CA GLU A 204 19.13 5.64 5.18
C GLU A 204 18.01 4.65 5.55
N LEU A 205 16.99 4.52 4.68
CA LEU A 205 15.92 3.55 4.84
C LEU A 205 16.44 2.10 4.78
N ALA A 206 17.33 1.80 3.84
CA ALA A 206 17.97 0.49 3.75
C ALA A 206 18.84 0.19 4.99
N GLY A 207 19.45 1.21 5.58
CA GLY A 207 20.22 1.11 6.82
C GLY A 207 19.39 0.70 8.05
N LEU A 208 18.05 0.79 8.00
CA LEU A 208 17.19 0.33 9.09
C LEU A 208 17.29 -1.18 9.33
N GLU A 209 17.64 -1.96 8.31
CA GLU A 209 17.82 -3.40 8.45
C GLU A 209 18.96 -3.73 9.43
N LYS A 210 20.10 -3.04 9.28
CA LYS A 210 21.24 -3.16 10.18
C LYS A 210 20.91 -2.66 11.59
N LYS A 211 20.17 -1.55 11.71
CA LYS A 211 19.75 -1.03 13.02
C LYS A 211 18.81 -1.99 13.74
N LEU A 212 17.89 -2.62 13.00
CA LEU A 212 17.01 -3.65 13.52
C LEU A 212 17.84 -4.85 14.02
N ASP A 213 18.78 -5.35 13.21
CA ASP A 213 19.68 -6.45 13.62
C ASP A 213 20.45 -6.14 14.91
N GLN A 214 20.92 -4.89 15.06
CA GLN A 214 21.59 -4.44 16.28
C GLN A 214 20.65 -4.45 17.49
N GLN A 215 19.39 -4.02 17.34
CA GLN A 215 18.39 -4.13 18.41
C GLN A 215 18.01 -5.58 18.73
N ILE A 216 18.08 -6.48 17.75
CA ILE A 216 17.85 -7.91 17.97
C ILE A 216 19.01 -8.50 18.76
N ALA A 217 20.26 -8.26 18.33
CA ALA A 217 21.45 -8.77 19.00
C ALA A 217 21.68 -8.17 20.40
N GLY A 218 21.26 -6.93 20.63
CA GLY A 218 21.38 -6.25 21.92
C GLY A 218 20.33 -6.66 22.96
N SER A 219 19.23 -7.28 22.53
CA SER A 219 18.28 -7.89 23.47
C SER A 219 18.92 -9.18 23.99
N ALA A 220 19.34 -9.21 25.26
CA ALA A 220 20.00 -10.36 25.87
C ALA A 220 19.12 -11.63 25.92
N GLN A 221 17.82 -11.50 25.60
CA GLN A 221 16.95 -12.63 25.35
C GLN A 221 17.08 -13.02 23.87
N GLU A 222 17.75 -14.14 23.63
CA GLU A 222 17.62 -14.85 22.36
C GLU A 222 16.11 -15.01 22.13
N PRO A 223 15.55 -14.50 21.01
CA PRO A 223 14.12 -14.52 20.81
C PRO A 223 13.68 -15.97 20.98
N PRO A 224 12.64 -16.26 21.78
CA PRO A 224 12.14 -17.62 21.89
C PRO A 224 11.94 -18.07 20.46
N ARG A 225 12.75 -19.05 20.02
CA ARG A 225 12.57 -19.63 18.70
C ARG A 225 11.19 -20.22 18.76
N ILE A 226 10.19 -19.47 18.28
CA ILE A 226 8.94 -20.04 17.86
C ILE A 226 9.44 -21.11 16.90
N ALA A 227 9.32 -22.37 17.30
CA ALA A 227 9.55 -23.49 16.43
C ALA A 227 8.43 -23.40 15.39
N TRP A 228 8.59 -22.49 14.45
CA TRP A 228 8.08 -22.66 13.12
C TRP A 228 8.77 -23.94 12.69
N GLU A 229 8.10 -25.07 12.89
CA GLU A 229 8.31 -26.20 12.01
C GLU A 229 8.24 -25.57 10.63
N GLU A 230 9.40 -25.38 9.98
CA GLU A 230 9.42 -24.95 8.60
C GLU A 230 8.44 -25.90 7.93
N PRO A 231 7.30 -25.42 7.40
CA PRO A 231 6.40 -26.30 6.71
C PRO A 231 7.31 -26.94 5.67
N THR A 232 7.46 -28.26 5.76
CA THR A 232 8.32 -29.00 4.85
C THR A 232 7.96 -28.54 3.44
N ALA A 233 8.93 -28.52 2.52
CA ALA A 233 8.62 -28.15 1.13
C ALA A 233 7.34 -28.85 0.66
N GLU A 234 7.14 -30.10 1.09
CA GLU A 234 5.91 -30.88 1.04
C GLU A 234 4.66 -30.19 1.62
N ALA A 235 4.63 -29.78 2.89
CA ALA A 235 3.46 -29.12 3.49
C ALA A 235 3.13 -27.76 2.84
N PHE A 236 4.15 -27.01 2.41
CA PHE A 236 3.96 -25.76 1.66
C PHE A 236 3.36 -26.03 0.27
N ILE A 237 3.96 -26.96 -0.47
CA ILE A 237 3.52 -27.42 -1.78
C ILE A 237 2.09 -27.96 -1.67
N GLN A 238 1.79 -28.81 -0.70
CA GLN A 238 0.47 -29.41 -0.53
C GLN A 238 -0.59 -28.35 -0.21
N LYS A 239 -0.29 -27.40 0.69
CA LYS A 239 -1.22 -26.31 1.00
C LYS A 239 -1.49 -25.40 -0.20
N HIS A 240 -0.45 -25.03 -0.94
CA HIS A 240 -0.57 -24.06 -2.04
C HIS A 240 -1.01 -24.69 -3.36
N LEU A 241 -0.59 -25.92 -3.69
CA LEU A 241 -1.07 -26.66 -4.86
C LEU A 241 -2.50 -27.14 -4.69
N VAL A 242 -2.94 -27.53 -3.48
CA VAL A 242 -4.36 -27.89 -3.26
C VAL A 242 -5.27 -26.68 -3.41
N GLN A 243 -4.84 -25.51 -2.90
CA GLN A 243 -5.62 -24.27 -3.01
C GLN A 243 -5.54 -23.61 -4.40
N ASN A 244 -4.53 -23.95 -5.20
CA ASN A 244 -4.30 -23.38 -6.52
C ASN A 244 -4.04 -24.46 -7.57
N SER A 245 -4.77 -25.58 -7.51
CA SER A 245 -4.58 -26.69 -8.45
C SER A 245 -4.79 -26.27 -9.91
N TRP A 246 -5.55 -25.20 -10.13
CA TRP A 246 -5.76 -24.53 -11.41
C TRP A 246 -4.51 -23.84 -12.00
N LEU A 247 -3.48 -23.52 -11.19
CA LEU A 247 -2.22 -22.94 -11.66
C LEU A 247 -1.22 -23.99 -12.15
N LEU A 248 -1.37 -25.26 -11.75
CA LEU A 248 -0.43 -26.31 -12.13
C LEU A 248 -0.25 -26.42 -13.65
N PRO A 249 -1.31 -26.50 -14.48
CA PRO A 249 -1.13 -26.65 -15.92
C PRO A 249 -0.33 -25.51 -16.55
N LYS A 250 -0.53 -24.27 -16.08
CA LYS A 250 0.17 -23.08 -16.60
C LYS A 250 1.62 -23.00 -16.12
N LEU A 251 1.89 -23.38 -14.87
CA LEU A 251 3.26 -23.51 -14.35
C LEU A 251 4.02 -24.62 -15.08
N LEU A 252 3.37 -25.74 -15.39
CA LEU A 252 3.93 -26.85 -16.17
C LEU A 252 4.17 -26.47 -17.63
N GLU A 253 3.28 -25.68 -18.25
CA GLU A 253 3.47 -25.13 -19.59
C GLU A 253 4.71 -24.20 -19.63
N LEU A 254 4.86 -23.33 -18.64
CA LEU A 254 6.01 -22.42 -18.54
C LEU A 254 7.32 -23.18 -18.25
N LEU A 255 7.29 -24.17 -17.36
CA LEU A 255 8.46 -25.01 -17.05
C LEU A 255 8.84 -25.92 -18.22
N SER A 256 7.87 -26.47 -18.96
CA SER A 256 8.17 -27.32 -20.13
C SER A 256 8.78 -26.52 -21.29
N LEU A 257 8.41 -25.25 -21.46
CA LEU A 257 8.99 -24.36 -22.47
C LEU A 257 10.41 -23.90 -22.14
N GLU A 258 10.78 -23.82 -20.86
CA GLU A 258 12.07 -23.26 -20.42
C GLU A 258 13.13 -24.34 -20.13
N VAL A 259 12.70 -25.58 -19.86
CA VAL A 259 13.57 -26.65 -19.35
C VAL A 259 13.92 -27.71 -20.41
N ALA A 260 13.16 -27.82 -21.50
CA ALA A 260 13.34 -28.87 -22.52
C ALA A 260 14.74 -28.90 -23.19
N ASP A 261 15.44 -27.77 -23.24
CA ASP A 261 16.74 -27.68 -23.92
C ASP A 261 17.96 -27.92 -23.02
N ARG A 262 17.79 -28.22 -21.71
CA ARG A 262 18.92 -28.22 -20.75
C ARG A 262 19.00 -29.38 -19.76
N LEU A 263 18.19 -30.41 -19.87
CA LEU A 263 18.18 -31.50 -18.89
C LEU A 263 19.21 -32.61 -19.19
N THR A 264 19.90 -33.03 -18.13
CA THR A 264 20.72 -34.24 -18.08
C THR A 264 19.84 -35.49 -17.88
N GLU A 265 20.39 -36.68 -18.14
CA GLU A 265 19.67 -37.96 -18.06
C GLU A 265 19.07 -38.26 -16.66
N LYS A 266 19.64 -37.69 -15.60
CA LYS A 266 19.10 -37.76 -14.23
C LYS A 266 17.83 -36.91 -14.08
N GLU A 267 17.82 -35.72 -14.65
CA GLU A 267 16.69 -34.80 -14.60
C GLU A 267 15.54 -35.26 -15.52
N LEU A 268 15.86 -36.02 -16.57
CA LEU A 268 14.85 -36.71 -17.39
C LEU A 268 14.05 -37.74 -16.58
N LYS A 269 14.71 -38.50 -15.69
CA LYS A 269 14.05 -39.48 -14.81
C LYS A 269 13.20 -38.81 -13.72
N GLU A 270 13.63 -37.65 -13.23
CA GLU A 270 12.83 -36.84 -12.31
C GLU A 270 11.59 -36.25 -13.03
N MET A 271 11.73 -35.88 -14.30
CA MET A 271 10.62 -35.44 -15.14
C MET A 271 9.63 -36.58 -15.47
N GLU A 272 10.11 -37.81 -15.68
CA GLU A 272 9.26 -39.00 -15.82
C GLU A 272 8.46 -39.30 -14.54
N ALA A 273 9.08 -39.12 -13.37
CA ALA A 273 8.38 -39.22 -12.08
C ALA A 273 7.31 -38.12 -11.91
N TRP A 274 7.57 -36.91 -12.40
CA TRP A 274 6.58 -35.82 -12.45
C TRP A 274 5.43 -36.08 -13.43
N ASN A 275 5.72 -36.69 -14.59
CA ASN A 275 4.69 -37.10 -15.55
C ASN A 275 3.81 -38.23 -14.99
N HIS A 276 4.39 -39.16 -14.23
CA HIS A 276 3.61 -40.19 -13.53
C HIS A 276 2.68 -39.58 -12.46
N PHE A 277 3.15 -38.58 -11.72
CA PHE A 277 2.32 -37.82 -10.78
C PHE A 277 1.21 -37.02 -11.48
N HIS A 278 1.49 -36.47 -12.67
CA HIS A 278 0.51 -35.81 -13.52
C HIS A 278 -0.61 -36.75 -13.99
N ASP A 279 -0.28 -37.98 -14.39
CA ASP A 279 -1.27 -39.00 -14.78
C ASP A 279 -2.15 -39.43 -13.59
N GLU A 280 -1.60 -39.52 -12.38
CA GLU A 280 -2.37 -39.76 -11.15
C GLU A 280 -3.34 -38.61 -10.82
N LEU A 281 -2.95 -37.36 -11.07
CA LEU A 281 -3.81 -36.19 -10.89
C LEU A 281 -4.95 -36.13 -11.92
N GLN A 282 -4.73 -36.56 -13.16
CA GLN A 282 -5.78 -36.65 -14.18
C GLN A 282 -6.82 -37.75 -13.89
N ARG A 283 -6.49 -38.71 -13.03
CA ARG A 283 -7.41 -39.78 -12.58
C ARG A 283 -8.37 -39.35 -11.48
N LEU A 284 -8.24 -38.14 -10.92
CA LEU A 284 -9.18 -37.59 -9.95
C LEU A 284 -10.47 -37.16 -10.68
N PRO A 285 -11.61 -37.85 -10.51
CA PRO A 285 -12.79 -37.58 -11.31
C PRO A 285 -13.60 -36.38 -10.77
N GLU A 286 -14.06 -35.56 -11.72
CA GLU A 286 -15.25 -34.72 -11.66
C GLU A 286 -15.30 -33.56 -10.65
N ILE A 287 -14.74 -32.41 -11.08
CA ILE A 287 -15.13 -31.10 -10.54
C ILE A 287 -16.61 -30.87 -10.90
N THR A 288 -17.49 -31.02 -9.92
CA THR A 288 -18.95 -30.86 -10.02
C THR A 288 -19.43 -29.41 -9.83
N ASP A 289 -18.52 -28.45 -9.65
CA ASP A 289 -18.88 -27.07 -9.32
C ASP A 289 -19.42 -26.28 -10.55
N PRO A 290 -20.70 -25.87 -10.55
CA PRO A 290 -21.32 -25.15 -11.67
C PRO A 290 -20.81 -23.71 -11.85
N SER A 291 -20.31 -23.07 -10.79
CA SER A 291 -19.79 -21.70 -10.84
C SER A 291 -18.48 -21.64 -11.62
N VAL A 292 -17.68 -22.70 -11.53
CA VAL A 292 -16.44 -22.86 -12.31
C VAL A 292 -16.76 -23.09 -13.79
N ARG A 293 -17.77 -23.89 -14.14
CA ARG A 293 -18.24 -24.04 -15.53
C ARG A 293 -18.70 -22.73 -16.16
N SER A 294 -19.32 -21.83 -15.38
CA SER A 294 -19.79 -20.53 -15.86
C SER A 294 -18.62 -19.62 -16.26
N LEU A 295 -17.59 -19.54 -15.43
CA LEU A 295 -16.39 -18.73 -15.71
C LEU A 295 -15.62 -19.25 -16.92
N PHE A 296 -15.61 -20.56 -17.17
CA PHE A 296 -15.00 -21.14 -18.36
C PHE A 296 -15.76 -20.85 -19.65
N LYS A 297 -17.10 -20.82 -19.62
CA LYS A 297 -17.89 -20.38 -20.79
C LYS A 297 -17.64 -18.92 -21.12
N GLU A 298 -17.42 -18.08 -20.10
CA GLU A 298 -17.13 -16.66 -20.25
C GLU A 298 -15.71 -16.43 -20.80
N ALA A 299 -14.72 -17.19 -20.32
CA ALA A 299 -13.34 -17.13 -20.82
C ALA A 299 -13.19 -17.66 -22.27
N ALA A 300 -13.84 -18.78 -22.61
CA ALA A 300 -13.84 -19.31 -23.98
C ALA A 300 -14.54 -18.36 -24.98
N SER A 301 -15.51 -17.57 -24.51
CA SER A 301 -16.16 -16.53 -25.33
C SER A 301 -15.24 -15.34 -25.61
N LEU A 302 -14.26 -15.06 -24.75
CA LEU A 302 -13.27 -14.00 -24.94
C LEU A 302 -12.13 -14.41 -25.88
N GLU A 303 -11.80 -15.70 -25.90
CA GLU A 303 -10.77 -16.26 -26.78
C GLU A 303 -11.25 -16.31 -28.25
N ALA A 304 -12.55 -16.55 -28.47
CA ALA A 304 -13.19 -16.45 -29.79
C ALA A 304 -13.17 -15.03 -30.40
N LEU A 305 -12.93 -13.98 -29.59
CA LEU A 305 -12.82 -12.59 -30.04
C LEU A 305 -11.40 -12.20 -30.47
N HIS A 306 -10.40 -13.05 -30.23
CA HIS A 306 -8.98 -12.74 -30.47
C HIS A 306 -8.30 -13.65 -31.50
N LEU A 307 -9.04 -14.56 -32.15
CA LEU A 307 -8.51 -15.30 -33.28
C LEU A 307 -8.65 -14.45 -34.56
N PRO A 308 -7.55 -14.14 -35.29
CA PRO A 308 -7.66 -13.53 -36.60
C PRO A 308 -8.30 -14.54 -37.54
N THR A 309 -9.41 -14.16 -38.17
CA THR A 309 -10.01 -14.94 -39.25
C THR A 309 -9.05 -14.96 -40.44
N SER A 310 -8.43 -16.11 -40.68
CA SER A 310 -7.79 -16.47 -41.94
C SER A 310 -8.82 -16.76 -43.03
#